data_AF-A0A9W6Y6R2-F1
#
_entry.id   AF-A0A9W6Y6R2-F1
#
_cell.length_a   1.000
_cell.length_b   1.000
_cell.length_c   1.000
_cell.angle_alpha   90.00
_cell.angle_beta   90.00
_cell.angle_gamma   90.00
#
_symmetry.space_group_name_H-M   'P 1'
#
loop_
_entity.id
_entity.type
_entity.pdbx_description
1 polymer ?
#
loop_
_entity_poly.entity_id
_entity_poly.type
_entity_poly.pdbx_seq_one_letter_code
_entity_poly.pdbx_strand_id
1 'polypeptide(L)'
;MAEAQCGGGCGQLVGGVHKCPSCHSHMHPFCSRPIAEEGFGQPVLCPRCDTAEPLDKATSTSPIIAAFDRARELSAAQRQGPQVENDGDGDDSATKDSYVD
;
A
#
# COMPACT_ATOMS: atom_id res chain seq x y z
N MET A 1 6.52 35.02 3.45
CA MET A 1 6.26 33.61 3.04
C MET A 1 7.20 33.34 1.87
N ALA A 2 7.92 32.21 1.85
CA ALA A 2 8.85 31.94 0.75
C ALA A 2 8.06 31.60 -0.53
N GLU A 3 8.37 32.29 -1.63
CA GLU A 3 7.78 32.10 -2.95
C GLU A 3 8.76 31.32 -3.83
N ALA A 4 8.25 30.40 -4.64
CA ALA A 4 9.05 29.58 -5.55
C ALA A 4 8.46 29.57 -6.96
N GLN A 5 9.30 29.29 -7.95
CA GLN A 5 8.86 29.07 -9.32
C GLN A 5 7.89 27.88 -9.36
N CYS A 6 6.75 28.03 -10.04
CA CYS A 6 5.86 26.90 -10.28
C CYS A 6 6.57 25.85 -11.14
N GLY A 7 6.76 24.64 -10.61
CA GLY A 7 7.34 23.53 -11.36
C GLY A 7 6.45 22.97 -12.48
N GLY A 8 5.22 23.48 -12.64
CA GLY A 8 4.37 23.23 -13.80
C GLY A 8 4.77 24.03 -15.04
N GLY A 9 5.73 24.96 -14.92
CA GLY A 9 6.30 25.69 -16.06
C GLY A 9 5.47 26.89 -16.53
N CYS A 10 4.49 27.35 -15.76
CA CYS A 10 3.68 28.52 -16.10
C CYS A 10 4.43 29.87 -15.98
N GLY A 11 5.68 29.86 -15.50
CA GLY A 11 6.52 31.06 -15.38
C GLY A 11 6.20 31.95 -14.18
N GLN A 12 5.16 31.63 -13.39
CA GLN A 12 4.73 32.43 -12.24
C GLN A 12 5.22 31.88 -10.90
N LEU A 13 5.29 32.76 -9.90
CA LEU A 13 5.59 32.37 -8.52
C LEU A 13 4.36 31.76 -7.84
N VAL A 14 4.60 30.85 -6.90
CA VAL A 14 3.57 30.17 -6.12
C VAL A 14 4.02 30.00 -4.67
N GLY A 15 3.04 30.00 -3.77
CA GLY A 15 3.25 29.79 -2.34
C GLY A 15 3.52 28.33 -1.96
N GLY A 16 3.59 28.10 -0.65
CA GLY A 16 3.98 26.82 -0.05
C GLY A 16 2.89 25.75 0.09
N VAL A 17 1.65 26.03 -0.31
CA VAL A 17 0.47 25.22 0.06
C VAL A 17 0.42 23.88 -0.67
N HIS A 18 0.59 23.88 -2.00
CA HIS A 18 0.49 22.68 -2.82
C HIS A 18 1.87 22.27 -3.33
N LYS A 19 2.27 21.04 -3.01
CA LYS A 19 3.56 20.47 -3.40
C LYS A 19 3.38 19.09 -4.00
N CYS A 20 4.21 18.79 -4.99
CA CYS A 20 4.30 17.44 -5.53
C CYS A 20 4.93 16.50 -4.50
N PRO A 21 4.29 15.39 -4.09
CA PRO A 21 4.86 14.47 -3.11
C PRO A 21 6.11 13.74 -3.62
N SER A 22 6.26 13.60 -4.95
CA SER A 22 7.39 12.88 -5.56
C SER A 22 8.65 13.75 -5.65
N CYS A 23 8.52 15.00 -6.08
CA CYS A 23 9.67 15.90 -6.34
C CYS A 23 9.68 17.16 -5.48
N HIS A 24 8.70 17.34 -4.59
CA HIS A 24 8.55 18.46 -3.65
C HIS A 24 8.45 19.86 -4.30
N SER A 25 8.25 19.91 -5.62
CA SER A 25 8.08 21.17 -6.35
C SER A 25 6.77 21.84 -5.99
N HIS A 26 6.81 23.17 -5.82
CA HIS A 26 5.63 23.98 -5.53
C HIS A 26 4.76 24.14 -6.78
N MET A 27 3.45 23.91 -6.64
CA MET A 27 2.49 23.87 -7.74
C MET A 27 1.35 24.85 -7.52
N HIS A 28 0.88 25.47 -8.60
CA HIS A 28 -0.50 25.99 -8.61
C HIS A 28 -1.47 24.81 -8.71
N PRO A 29 -2.65 24.89 -8.07
CA PRO A 29 -3.70 23.89 -8.22
C PRO A 29 -3.98 23.54 -9.70
N PHE A 30 -4.11 24.56 -10.55
CA PHE A 30 -4.40 24.40 -11.99
C PHE A 30 -3.23 23.91 -12.84
N CYS A 31 -1.99 23.97 -12.34
CA CYS A 31 -0.80 23.47 -13.05
C CYS A 31 -0.46 22.02 -12.65
N SER A 32 -1.34 21.38 -11.89
CA SER A 32 -1.11 20.09 -11.26
C SER A 32 -2.34 19.20 -11.35
N ARG A 33 -2.18 17.89 -11.14
CA ARG A 33 -3.29 16.94 -11.06
C ARG A 33 -3.58 16.56 -9.59
N PRO A 34 -4.82 16.63 -9.11
CA PRO A 34 -5.18 16.12 -7.80
C PRO A 34 -4.99 14.60 -7.70
N ILE A 35 -4.50 14.11 -6.56
CA ILE A 35 -4.31 12.67 -6.29
C ILE A 35 -5.40 12.11 -5.37
N ALA A 36 -5.92 12.95 -4.47
CA ALA A 36 -6.86 12.54 -3.42
C ALA A 36 -8.18 13.30 -3.54
N GLU A 37 -9.11 12.97 -2.65
CA GLU A 37 -10.39 13.66 -2.52
C GLU A 37 -10.21 15.16 -2.28
N GLU A 38 -11.10 15.94 -2.86
CA GLU A 38 -11.03 17.40 -2.89
C GLU A 38 -10.99 18.00 -1.47
N GLY A 39 -10.03 18.90 -1.21
CA GLY A 39 -9.89 19.52 0.11
C GLY A 39 -8.72 20.50 0.24
N PHE A 40 -8.69 21.25 1.34
CA PHE A 40 -7.58 22.18 1.62
C PHE A 40 -6.28 21.41 1.82
N GLY A 41 -5.23 21.82 1.10
CA GLY A 41 -3.91 21.18 1.18
C GLY A 41 -3.86 19.80 0.52
N GLN A 42 -4.79 19.47 -0.37
CA GLN A 42 -4.76 18.18 -1.07
C GLN A 42 -3.41 17.95 -1.78
N PRO A 43 -2.94 16.70 -1.82
CA PRO A 43 -1.76 16.34 -2.57
C PRO A 43 -2.02 16.45 -4.08
N VAL A 44 -1.06 17.01 -4.79
CA VAL A 44 -1.13 17.23 -6.24
C VAL A 44 0.13 16.69 -6.92
N LEU A 45 0.03 16.17 -8.15
CA LEU A 45 1.19 15.78 -8.96
C LEU A 45 1.55 16.88 -9.95
N CYS A 46 2.86 17.13 -10.10
CA CYS A 46 3.34 17.94 -11.20
C CYS A 46 3.27 17.14 -12.52
N PRO A 47 3.17 17.81 -13.68
CA PRO A 47 3.05 17.14 -14.98
C PRO A 47 4.17 16.12 -15.25
N ARG A 48 5.38 16.39 -14.74
CA ARG A 48 6.54 15.50 -14.89
C ARG A 48 6.40 14.19 -14.11
N CYS A 49 5.90 14.28 -12.89
CA CYS A 49 5.71 13.11 -12.02
C CYS A 49 4.42 12.38 -12.34
N ASP A 50 3.46 13.05 -12.98
CA ASP A 50 2.24 12.42 -13.45
C ASP A 50 2.48 11.43 -14.60
N THR A 51 3.44 11.73 -15.46
CA THR A 51 3.87 10.84 -16.55
C THR A 51 4.89 9.79 -16.14
N ALA A 52 5.38 9.84 -14.89
CA ALA A 52 6.35 8.87 -14.41
C ALA A 52 5.60 7.59 -14.01
N GLU A 53 6.00 6.45 -14.57
CA GLU A 53 5.54 5.15 -14.09
C GLU A 53 5.78 5.08 -12.57
N PRO A 54 4.78 4.64 -11.82
CA PRO A 54 4.84 4.77 -10.38
C PRO A 54 5.92 3.80 -9.84
N LEU A 55 6.75 4.32 -8.93
CA LEU A 55 7.95 3.66 -8.41
C LEU A 55 7.63 2.43 -7.51
N ASP A 56 6.36 2.02 -7.44
CA ASP A 56 5.89 0.86 -6.66
C ASP A 56 6.34 -0.49 -7.24
N LYS A 57 6.85 -0.53 -8.48
CA LYS A 57 7.65 -1.66 -8.97
C LYS A 57 9.15 -1.44 -8.82
N ALA A 58 9.58 -0.91 -7.69
CA ALA A 58 10.96 -1.12 -7.26
C ALA A 58 11.11 -2.60 -6.88
N THR A 59 11.36 -3.48 -7.86
CA THR A 59 12.03 -4.76 -7.60
C THR A 59 13.30 -4.42 -6.84
N SER A 60 13.31 -4.71 -5.55
CA SER A 60 14.40 -4.31 -4.69
C SER A 60 15.66 -5.07 -5.10
N THR A 61 16.61 -4.36 -5.70
CA THR A 61 17.96 -4.87 -6.00
C THR A 61 18.84 -4.88 -4.75
N SER A 62 18.34 -4.40 -3.61
CA SER A 62 19.07 -4.45 -2.34
C SER A 62 19.05 -5.87 -1.79
N PRO A 63 20.22 -6.50 -1.57
CA PRO A 63 20.28 -7.83 -0.97
C PRO A 63 19.68 -7.87 0.44
N ILE A 64 19.69 -6.75 1.16
CA ILE A 64 19.11 -6.65 2.50
C ILE A 64 17.58 -6.73 2.42
N ILE A 65 16.97 -5.90 1.58
CA ILE A 65 15.52 -5.87 1.42
C ILE A 65 15.00 -7.19 0.84
N ALA A 66 15.71 -7.75 -0.16
CA ALA A 66 15.38 -9.06 -0.71
C ALA A 66 15.43 -10.19 0.34
N ALA A 67 16.37 -10.13 1.29
CA ALA A 67 16.44 -11.10 2.38
C ALA A 67 15.25 -10.96 3.35
N PHE A 68 14.83 -9.72 3.66
CA PHE A 68 13.67 -9.47 4.51
C PHE A 68 12.36 -9.94 3.86
N ASP A 69 12.19 -9.72 2.56
CA ASP A 69 11.00 -10.20 1.83
C ASP A 69 10.93 -11.74 1.83
N ARG A 70 12.04 -12.42 1.57
CA ARG A 70 12.13 -13.89 1.66
C ARG A 70 11.83 -14.42 3.07
N ALA A 71 12.34 -13.76 4.10
CA ALA A 71 12.06 -14.15 5.48
C ALA A 71 10.57 -14.04 5.83
N ARG A 72 9.90 -13.01 5.30
CA ARG A 72 8.46 -12.82 5.44
C ARG A 72 7.64 -13.89 4.71
N GLU A 73 8.07 -14.27 3.50
CA GLU A 73 7.44 -15.37 2.74
C GLU A 73 7.56 -16.72 3.45
N LEU A 74 8.75 -17.06 3.96
CA LEU A 74 8.98 -18.28 4.74
C LEU A 74 8.14 -18.32 6.02
N SER A 75 8.03 -17.19 6.71
CA SER A 75 7.20 -17.06 7.92
C SER A 75 5.69 -17.18 7.63
N ALA A 76 5.25 -16.73 6.45
CA ALA A 76 3.86 -16.89 6.02
C ALA A 76 3.53 -18.34 5.64
N ALA A 77 4.49 -19.07 5.06
CA ALA A 77 4.35 -20.48 4.71
C ALA A 77 4.32 -21.42 5.93
N GLN A 78 4.95 -21.05 7.05
CA GLN A 78 4.96 -21.85 8.29
C GLN A 78 3.65 -21.87 9.09
N ARG A 79 2.56 -21.23 8.61
CA ARG A 79 1.25 -21.29 9.28
C ARG A 79 0.49 -22.61 9.13
N GLN A 80 1.03 -23.59 8.40
CA GLN A 80 0.56 -24.97 8.47
C GLN A 80 1.51 -25.76 9.36
N GLY A 81 1.25 -25.73 10.66
CA GLY A 81 1.85 -26.68 11.60
C GLY A 81 1.41 -28.11 11.27
N PRO A 82 2.16 -29.14 11.72
CA PRO A 82 1.79 -30.54 11.51
C PRO A 82 0.37 -30.79 12.03
N GLN A 83 -0.48 -31.38 11.17
CA GLN A 83 -1.78 -31.89 11.56
C GLN A 83 -1.52 -33.01 12.58
N VAL A 84 -1.86 -32.77 13.84
CA VAL A 84 -1.85 -33.83 14.86
C VAL A 84 -3.14 -34.62 14.65
N GLU A 85 -3.04 -35.71 13.92
CA GLU A 85 -4.11 -36.70 13.74
C GLU A 85 -4.46 -37.23 15.13
N ASN A 86 -5.64 -36.88 15.66
CA ASN A 86 -6.18 -37.55 16.84
C ASN A 86 -6.86 -38.82 16.33
N ASP A 87 -6.19 -39.96 16.50
CA ASP A 87 -6.81 -41.27 16.49
C ASP A 87 -7.76 -41.36 17.69
N GLY A 88 -8.99 -40.89 17.48
CA GLY A 88 -10.10 -41.09 18.40
C GLY A 88 -10.58 -42.54 18.30
N ASP A 89 -9.88 -43.44 18.96
CA ASP A 89 -10.41 -44.75 19.35
C ASP A 89 -11.44 -44.51 20.46
N GLY A 90 -12.69 -44.71 20.13
CA GLY A 90 -13.84 -44.48 21.00
C GLY A 90 -15.00 -45.30 20.50
N ASP A 91 -14.90 -46.61 20.68
CA ASP A 91 -16.08 -47.45 20.71
C ASP A 91 -16.90 -47.09 21.97
N ASP A 92 -18.17 -46.76 21.79
CA ASP A 92 -19.22 -47.32 22.62
C ASP A 92 -20.56 -47.16 21.91
N SER A 93 -21.11 -48.30 21.50
CA SER A 93 -22.44 -48.41 20.93
C SER A 93 -23.48 -48.23 22.04
N ALA A 94 -24.28 -47.18 21.96
CA ALA A 94 -25.59 -47.18 22.62
C ALA A 94 -26.63 -46.52 21.71
N THR A 95 -27.31 -47.35 20.92
CA THR A 95 -28.65 -47.08 20.40
C THR A 95 -29.57 -46.66 21.54
N LYS A 96 -30.49 -45.72 21.29
CA LYS A 96 -31.79 -45.43 21.95
C LYS A 96 -32.10 -43.94 21.71
N ASP A 97 -33.28 -43.46 21.36
CA ASP A 97 -34.57 -44.02 21.01
C ASP A 97 -35.29 -42.90 20.24
N SER A 98 -36.13 -43.28 19.30
CA SER A 98 -37.06 -42.41 18.57
C SER A 98 -37.98 -41.63 19.52
N TYR A 99 -38.05 -40.31 19.37
CA TYR A 99 -39.25 -39.54 19.70
C TYR A 99 -39.83 -38.98 18.39
N VAL A 100 -41.01 -39.49 18.08
CA VAL A 100 -41.89 -39.13 16.95
C VAL A 100 -42.79 -37.99 17.42
N ASP A 101 -43.09 -37.05 16.52
CA ASP A 101 -44.10 -35.98 16.70
C ASP A 101 -45.53 -36.55 16.78
#